data_AF-A0A819MBW6-F1
#
_entry.id   AF-A0A819MBW6-F1
#
_cell.length_a   1.000
_cell.length_b   1.000
_cell.length_c   1.000
_cell.angle_alpha   90.00
_cell.angle_beta   90.00
_cell.angle_gamma   90.00
#
_symmetry.space_group_name_H-M   'P 1'
#
loop_
_entity.id
_entity.type
_entity.pdbx_description
1 polymer ?
#
loop_
_entity_poly.entity_id
_entity_poly.type
_entity_poly.pdbx_seq_one_letter_code
_entity_poly.pdbx_strand_id
1 'polypeptide(L)'
;MADGQLKINETVDKIFHGVSLTDIPNLFQTPPTLKDMQDMHDVGHTFMIKPFKYDPSNPNREPEPIHGVGNYWDIWNDDHVRLPCSPCNVTPPPLLRIETNRSVTMSQRQAASLLACAFFCLFPRQFNGQTSQTYQSFNFIHLLQSGSPWKLEKLKCILHYFRRISEDMSKGVLTFRRFALPAVWKPNWIESHAPLCKIHLRKDTTIEDMYGLLQVDFANEFIGGGVMNEGIVQEEIRFTICTEMLISVLVCEVMLPNECIFLIGCEQYTTYSGYATTFKAKDNFFDKTPKDSWGRKLSHVVAMDAINYLNPLDQYTIECMSRELIKAYTCFRIPKSMEKSMFGIATGNWGCGAFNGDRQLKGMNY
;
A
#
# COMPACT_ATOMS: atom_id res chain seq x y z
N MET A 1 -29.01 -43.57 -2.33
CA MET A 1 -29.02 -43.55 -0.85
C MET A 1 -27.64 -43.98 -0.37
N ALA A 2 -26.97 -43.31 0.56
CA ALA A 2 -27.33 -42.06 1.23
C ALA A 2 -26.55 -40.86 0.64
N ASP A 3 -27.07 -39.64 0.83
CA ASP A 3 -26.37 -38.40 0.46
C ASP A 3 -25.49 -37.93 1.64
N GLY A 4 -24.19 -37.78 1.39
CA GLY A 4 -23.15 -37.56 2.39
C GLY A 4 -22.85 -36.08 2.65
N GLN A 5 -23.87 -35.24 2.80
CA GLN A 5 -23.68 -33.80 2.95
C GLN A 5 -22.88 -33.46 4.22
N LEU A 6 -21.63 -33.02 4.00
CA LEU A 6 -20.80 -32.38 5.03
C LEU A 6 -21.49 -31.10 5.50
N LYS A 7 -22.13 -31.15 6.67
CA LYS A 7 -22.68 -29.97 7.34
C LYS A 7 -21.55 -29.04 7.76
N ILE A 8 -21.31 -28.00 6.97
CA ILE A 8 -20.45 -26.88 7.32
C ILE A 8 -21.13 -26.13 8.47
N ASN A 9 -20.55 -26.17 9.68
CA ASN A 9 -21.02 -25.36 10.79
C ASN A 9 -20.57 -23.91 10.58
N GLU A 10 -21.52 -23.04 10.20
CA GLU A 10 -21.33 -21.61 9.94
C GLU A 10 -20.78 -20.80 11.14
N THR A 11 -20.67 -21.43 12.32
CA THR A 11 -20.19 -20.84 13.58
C THR A 11 -18.70 -21.02 13.86
N VAL A 12 -17.97 -21.85 13.11
CA VAL A 12 -16.53 -22.12 13.38
C VAL A 12 -15.62 -21.03 12.80
N ASP A 13 -16.10 -20.28 11.82
CA ASP A 13 -15.24 -19.62 10.82
C ASP A 13 -14.63 -18.27 11.23
N LYS A 14 -14.70 -17.91 12.52
CA LYS A 14 -14.20 -16.64 13.09
C LYS A 14 -12.95 -16.76 13.98
N ILE A 15 -12.40 -17.97 14.16
CA ILE A 15 -11.27 -18.17 15.09
C ILE A 15 -9.92 -18.01 14.36
N PHE A 16 -9.62 -16.77 13.97
CA PHE A 16 -8.22 -16.40 13.68
C PHE A 16 -7.45 -16.34 15.01
N HIS A 17 -6.55 -17.31 15.24
CA HIS A 17 -5.68 -17.32 16.41
C HIS A 17 -4.44 -16.44 16.21
N GLY A 18 -4.66 -15.13 16.21
CA GLY A 18 -3.61 -14.13 16.24
C GLY A 18 -4.06 -12.85 16.94
N VAL A 19 -3.08 -11.98 17.18
CA VAL A 19 -3.26 -10.66 17.77
C VAL A 19 -3.68 -9.69 16.67
N SER A 20 -4.57 -8.75 16.97
CA SER A 20 -5.11 -7.83 15.98
C SER A 20 -4.05 -6.80 15.57
N LEU A 21 -4.12 -6.29 14.33
CA LEU A 21 -3.31 -5.15 13.90
C LEU A 21 -3.55 -3.89 14.76
N THR A 22 -4.68 -3.81 15.49
CA THR A 22 -4.91 -2.78 16.51
C THR A 22 -3.90 -2.81 17.65
N ASP A 23 -3.22 -3.94 17.87
CA ASP A 23 -2.39 -4.19 19.04
C ASP A 23 -0.88 -4.15 18.70
N ILE A 24 -0.56 -3.64 17.50
CA ILE A 24 0.80 -3.29 17.04
C ILE A 24 1.29 -2.01 17.76
N PRO A 25 2.58 -1.88 18.13
CA PRO A 25 3.07 -0.88 19.09
C PRO A 25 2.71 0.59 18.85
N ASN A 26 2.80 1.35 19.94
CA ASN A 26 2.52 2.78 20.13
C ASN A 26 2.76 3.70 18.93
N LEU A 27 3.81 3.49 18.13
CA LEU A 27 4.13 4.25 16.90
C LEU A 27 3.04 4.16 15.81
N PHE A 28 2.07 3.26 15.96
CA PHE A 28 0.85 3.15 15.13
C PHE A 28 -0.44 3.17 15.97
N GLN A 29 -0.33 3.35 17.29
CA GLN A 29 -1.41 3.23 18.28
C GLN A 29 -1.63 4.48 19.15
N THR A 30 -0.70 5.44 19.14
CA THR A 30 -0.85 6.74 19.81
C THR A 30 -0.25 7.83 18.91
N PRO A 31 -1.01 8.85 18.50
CA PRO A 31 -0.47 9.95 17.72
C PRO A 31 0.57 10.73 18.54
N PRO A 32 1.76 11.03 18.00
CA PRO A 32 2.76 11.84 18.69
C PRO A 32 2.24 13.27 18.95
N THR A 33 2.67 13.91 20.04
CA THR A 33 2.38 15.32 20.31
C THR A 33 3.23 16.26 19.43
N LEU A 34 2.94 17.57 19.43
CA LEU A 34 3.72 18.54 18.66
C LEU A 34 5.19 18.58 19.08
N LYS A 35 5.49 18.27 20.35
CA LYS A 35 6.88 18.15 20.83
C LYS A 35 7.51 16.86 20.30
N ASP A 36 6.84 15.72 20.44
CA ASP A 36 7.35 14.45 19.94
C ASP A 36 7.59 14.49 18.42
N MET A 37 6.75 15.23 17.66
CA MET A 37 6.96 15.49 16.23
C MET A 37 8.23 16.30 15.93
N GLN A 38 8.57 17.28 16.77
CA GLN A 38 9.83 18.04 16.65
C GLN A 38 11.04 17.14 16.93
N ASP A 39 10.96 16.34 18.00
CA ASP A 39 11.98 15.35 18.37
C ASP A 39 12.06 14.17 17.35
N MET A 40 11.05 13.97 16.50
CA MET A 40 10.97 12.91 15.48
C MET A 40 11.61 13.24 14.12
N HIS A 41 12.05 14.47 13.86
CA HIS A 41 12.62 14.86 12.55
C HIS A 41 13.85 14.00 12.15
N ASP A 42 14.68 13.59 13.11
CA ASP A 42 15.83 12.70 12.87
C ASP A 42 15.46 11.21 12.78
N VAL A 43 14.20 10.84 13.07
CA VAL A 43 13.75 9.44 13.27
C VAL A 43 13.03 8.87 12.03
N GLY A 44 13.04 9.60 10.90
CA GLY A 44 12.59 9.11 9.60
C GLY A 44 11.08 9.05 9.38
N HIS A 45 10.27 9.76 10.18
CA HIS A 45 8.81 9.83 10.01
C HIS A 45 8.34 11.27 9.84
N THR A 46 7.93 11.65 8.64
CA THR A 46 7.41 12.99 8.33
C THR A 46 5.91 13.06 8.52
N PHE A 47 5.44 14.06 9.27
CA PHE A 47 4.02 14.33 9.50
C PHE A 47 3.59 15.59 8.74
N MET A 48 2.58 15.46 7.88
CA MET A 48 1.97 16.57 7.14
C MET A 48 0.75 17.17 7.86
N ILE A 49 0.37 16.57 9.00
CA ILE A 49 -0.77 16.93 9.85
C ILE A 49 -0.32 17.17 11.30
N LYS A 50 -1.08 17.97 12.04
CA LYS A 50 -0.94 18.13 13.50
C LYS A 50 -1.29 16.84 14.24
N PRO A 51 -0.93 16.69 15.53
CA PRO A 51 -1.34 15.56 16.37
C PRO A 51 -2.86 15.32 16.33
N PHE A 52 -3.24 14.25 15.65
CA PHE A 52 -4.64 13.90 15.41
C PHE A 52 -4.99 12.59 16.10
N LYS A 53 -5.75 12.67 17.19
CA LYS A 53 -6.38 11.51 17.83
C LYS A 53 -7.82 11.37 17.36
N TYR A 54 -8.12 10.23 16.74
CA TYR A 54 -9.45 9.84 16.32
C TYR A 54 -10.34 9.54 17.54
N ASP A 55 -11.61 9.93 17.41
CA ASP A 55 -12.65 9.76 18.42
C ASP A 55 -13.89 9.18 17.73
N PRO A 56 -14.28 7.92 18.01
CA PRO A 56 -15.49 7.32 17.44
C PRO A 56 -16.79 8.06 17.78
N SER A 57 -16.81 8.88 18.84
CA SER A 57 -17.96 9.73 19.19
C SER A 57 -18.02 11.04 18.39
N ASN A 58 -16.88 11.48 17.83
CA ASN A 58 -16.78 12.60 16.91
C ASN A 58 -16.05 12.20 15.60
N PRO A 59 -16.67 11.34 14.78
CA PRO A 59 -16.06 10.86 13.53
C PRO A 59 -15.94 11.96 12.46
N ASN A 60 -16.50 13.15 12.71
CA ASN A 60 -16.42 14.32 11.83
C ASN A 60 -15.23 15.24 12.12
N ARG A 61 -14.43 14.97 13.16
CA ARG A 61 -13.19 15.72 13.40
C ARG A 61 -12.19 15.46 12.27
N GLU A 62 -11.71 16.53 11.64
CA GLU A 62 -10.75 16.45 10.53
C GLU A 62 -9.29 16.64 11.01
N PRO A 63 -8.29 15.96 10.40
CA PRO A 63 -6.88 16.24 10.66
C PRO A 63 -6.41 17.56 10.04
N GLU A 64 -6.00 18.52 10.88
CA GLU A 64 -5.45 19.80 10.45
C GLU A 64 -4.03 19.66 9.84
N PRO A 65 -3.69 20.41 8.77
CA PRO A 65 -2.32 20.50 8.25
C PRO A 65 -1.33 21.01 9.32
N ILE A 66 -0.11 20.46 9.33
CA ILE A 66 0.86 20.66 10.44
C ILE A 66 1.19 22.15 10.70
N HIS A 67 1.38 22.95 9.64
CA HIS A 67 1.66 24.40 9.75
C HIS A 67 0.39 25.28 9.97
N GLY A 68 -0.80 24.67 9.96
CA GLY A 68 -2.08 25.38 9.97
C GLY A 68 -2.54 25.86 8.58
N VAL A 69 -3.77 26.36 8.49
CA VAL A 69 -4.34 26.88 7.25
C VAL A 69 -3.79 28.28 6.97
N GLY A 70 -3.25 28.50 5.77
CA GLY A 70 -2.74 29.80 5.30
C GLY A 70 -1.25 30.07 5.56
N ASN A 71 -0.56 29.21 6.34
CA ASN A 71 0.89 29.31 6.56
C ASN A 71 1.66 28.37 5.61
N TYR A 72 2.80 28.84 5.10
CA TYR A 72 3.45 28.30 3.91
C TYR A 72 4.99 28.46 3.99
N TRP A 73 5.79 27.44 3.63
CA TRP A 73 7.18 27.26 4.14
C TRP A 73 8.15 26.39 3.29
N ASP A 74 8.95 26.99 2.40
CA ASP A 74 9.45 26.36 1.15
C ASP A 74 10.68 25.40 1.18
N ILE A 75 10.70 24.39 0.28
CA ILE A 75 11.78 23.41 0.00
C ILE A 75 11.67 22.84 -1.44
N TRP A 76 12.57 23.25 -2.35
CA TRP A 76 12.81 22.57 -3.64
C TRP A 76 14.17 21.84 -3.61
N ASN A 77 14.17 20.54 -3.31
CA ASN A 77 15.38 19.71 -3.34
C ASN A 77 15.10 18.31 -3.92
N ASP A 78 16.10 17.42 -3.91
CA ASP A 78 15.98 16.06 -4.45
C ASP A 78 15.54 15.00 -3.40
N ASP A 79 15.20 15.43 -2.18
CA ASP A 79 14.62 14.58 -1.12
C ASP A 79 13.09 14.67 -1.05
N HIS A 80 12.47 15.52 -1.88
CA HIS A 80 11.06 15.87 -1.77
C HIS A 80 10.35 15.94 -3.13
N VAL A 81 9.04 15.70 -3.12
CA VAL A 81 8.14 15.94 -4.25
C VAL A 81 8.22 17.40 -4.72
N ARG A 82 8.12 17.63 -6.03
CA ARG A 82 8.05 18.96 -6.63
C ARG A 82 6.59 19.29 -6.93
N LEU A 83 5.94 20.04 -6.05
CA LEU A 83 4.50 20.34 -6.14
C LEU A 83 4.18 21.23 -7.37
N PRO A 84 2.92 21.20 -7.88
CA PRO A 84 2.51 21.93 -9.09
C PRO A 84 2.12 23.39 -8.85
N CYS A 85 1.70 23.75 -7.64
CA CYS A 85 1.23 25.08 -7.25
C CYS A 85 2.39 26.09 -7.08
N SER A 86 3.42 26.01 -7.93
CA SER A 86 4.79 26.23 -7.48
C SER A 86 5.55 27.39 -8.09
N PRO A 87 5.98 28.33 -7.23
CA PRO A 87 7.28 28.97 -7.31
C PRO A 87 8.42 28.03 -6.81
N CYS A 88 8.23 27.24 -5.73
CA CYS A 88 9.26 26.31 -5.17
C CYS A 88 8.84 24.98 -4.44
N ASN A 89 7.60 24.46 -4.36
CA ASN A 89 6.59 24.90 -3.41
C ASN A 89 6.17 23.76 -2.45
N VAL A 90 5.62 24.07 -1.27
CA VAL A 90 5.45 23.14 -0.10
C VAL A 90 4.02 22.88 0.41
N THR A 91 3.77 21.96 1.36
CA THR A 91 4.66 20.92 1.94
C THR A 91 4.67 19.69 1.07
N PRO A 92 5.80 19.36 0.40
CA PRO A 92 5.88 18.16 -0.38
C PRO A 92 5.89 16.96 0.57
N PRO A 93 5.23 15.86 0.21
CA PRO A 93 5.63 14.58 0.75
C PRO A 93 7.14 14.38 0.50
N PRO A 94 7.91 13.86 1.49
CA PRO A 94 9.28 13.46 1.26
C PRO A 94 9.30 12.28 0.29
N LEU A 95 10.38 12.18 -0.48
CA LEU A 95 10.64 11.03 -1.32
C LEU A 95 11.14 9.87 -0.45
N LEU A 96 10.43 8.77 -0.52
CA LEU A 96 10.79 7.49 0.08
C LEU A 96 11.79 6.81 -0.88
N ARG A 97 13.02 7.34 -0.84
CA ARG A 97 14.21 6.94 -1.60
C ARG A 97 14.66 5.50 -1.29
N ILE A 98 15.31 4.84 -2.25
CA ILE A 98 15.93 3.51 -2.05
C ILE A 98 16.88 3.48 -0.84
N GLU A 99 16.99 2.31 -0.22
CA GLU A 99 17.77 2.01 0.99
C GLU A 99 17.34 2.79 2.25
N THR A 100 16.31 3.65 2.18
CA THR A 100 15.83 4.40 3.34
C THR A 100 14.72 3.66 4.11
N ASN A 101 14.78 3.76 5.44
CA ASN A 101 13.68 3.39 6.32
C ASN A 101 12.90 4.65 6.69
N ARG A 102 11.98 5.09 5.82
CA ARG A 102 11.25 6.36 5.96
C ARG A 102 9.73 6.20 5.81
N SER A 103 8.99 7.05 6.50
CA SER A 103 7.52 7.12 6.46
C SER A 103 7.03 8.55 6.25
N VAL A 104 5.91 8.71 5.56
CA VAL A 104 5.12 9.95 5.51
C VAL A 104 3.70 9.68 6.03
N THR A 105 3.10 10.64 6.73
CA THR A 105 1.71 10.57 7.19
C THR A 105 0.96 11.86 6.90
N MET A 106 -0.20 11.73 6.25
CA MET A 106 -1.00 12.84 5.71
C MET A 106 -2.50 12.57 5.86
N SER A 107 -3.36 13.58 5.70
CA SER A 107 -4.81 13.38 5.67
C SER A 107 -5.31 12.88 4.31
N GLN A 108 -6.47 12.22 4.30
CA GLN A 108 -7.18 11.86 3.06
C GLN A 108 -7.47 13.11 2.19
N ARG A 109 -7.69 14.30 2.79
CA ARG A 109 -7.81 15.57 2.05
C ARG A 109 -6.51 16.00 1.36
N GLN A 110 -5.35 15.79 1.99
CA GLN A 110 -4.05 16.07 1.35
C GLN A 110 -3.81 15.14 0.16
N ALA A 111 -4.10 13.84 0.31
CA ALA A 111 -4.05 12.88 -0.79
C ALA A 111 -5.01 13.24 -1.93
N ALA A 112 -6.25 13.61 -1.62
CA ALA A 112 -7.24 14.07 -2.59
C ALA A 112 -6.76 15.26 -3.44
N SER A 113 -6.14 16.26 -2.79
CA SER A 113 -5.59 17.43 -3.48
C SER A 113 -4.45 17.05 -4.44
N LEU A 114 -3.54 16.18 -4.00
CA LEU A 114 -2.45 15.65 -4.83
C LEU A 114 -3.00 14.82 -6.00
N LEU A 115 -4.00 13.98 -5.79
CA LEU A 115 -4.62 13.18 -6.85
C LEU A 115 -5.38 14.05 -7.86
N ALA A 116 -6.06 15.11 -7.42
CA ALA A 116 -6.69 16.07 -8.33
C ALA A 116 -5.65 16.75 -9.23
N CYS A 117 -4.50 17.15 -8.68
CA CYS A 117 -3.39 17.68 -9.47
C CYS A 117 -2.84 16.65 -10.48
N ALA A 118 -2.78 15.36 -10.13
CA ALA A 118 -2.30 14.30 -11.01
C ALA A 118 -3.29 13.99 -12.14
N PHE A 119 -4.59 14.02 -11.85
CA PHE A 119 -5.68 13.90 -12.84
C PHE A 119 -5.61 15.01 -13.87
N PHE A 120 -5.47 16.27 -13.43
CA PHE A 120 -5.25 17.42 -14.32
C PHE A 120 -3.82 17.51 -14.90
N CYS A 121 -2.98 16.49 -14.67
CA CYS A 121 -1.62 16.35 -15.20
C CYS A 121 -0.68 17.54 -14.84
N LEU A 122 -0.91 18.17 -13.68
CA LEU A 122 -0.26 19.42 -13.30
C LEU A 122 1.16 19.24 -12.73
N PHE A 123 1.56 18.04 -12.29
CA PHE A 123 2.87 17.88 -11.67
C PHE A 123 3.99 18.20 -12.66
N PRO A 124 4.97 19.04 -12.28
CA PRO A 124 6.18 19.25 -13.06
C PRO A 124 7.00 17.95 -13.11
N ARG A 125 8.07 17.94 -13.92
CA ARG A 125 9.06 16.86 -13.86
C ARG A 125 9.67 16.81 -12.45
N GLN A 126 9.33 15.74 -11.73
CA GLN A 126 9.84 15.47 -10.38
C GLN A 126 11.37 15.29 -10.41
N PHE A 127 11.91 14.78 -11.51
CA PHE A 127 13.32 14.43 -11.66
C PHE A 127 13.94 14.97 -12.96
N ASN A 128 15.24 15.23 -12.91
CA ASN A 128 16.07 15.62 -14.04
C ASN A 128 17.17 14.57 -14.24
N GLY A 129 17.41 14.13 -15.48
CA GLY A 129 18.45 13.13 -15.77
C GLY A 129 18.07 11.72 -15.28
N GLN A 130 19.06 10.96 -14.81
CA GLN A 130 18.93 9.52 -14.53
C GLN A 130 17.90 9.18 -13.44
N THR A 131 17.67 10.05 -12.44
CA THR A 131 16.63 9.83 -11.41
C THR A 131 15.19 9.82 -11.97
N SER A 132 14.98 10.24 -13.22
CA SER A 132 13.71 10.04 -13.92
C SER A 132 13.46 8.58 -14.34
N GLN A 133 14.43 7.68 -14.15
CA GLN A 133 14.31 6.25 -14.46
C GLN A 133 13.95 5.40 -13.22
N THR A 134 14.03 5.96 -12.01
CA THR A 134 13.78 5.23 -10.74
C THR A 134 12.38 5.48 -10.15
N TYR A 135 11.53 6.26 -10.83
CA TYR A 135 10.15 6.56 -10.43
C TYR A 135 9.16 6.40 -11.58
N GLN A 136 7.89 6.15 -11.25
CA GLN A 136 6.79 6.18 -12.21
C GLN A 136 6.35 7.61 -12.60
N SER A 137 5.61 7.72 -13.70
CA SER A 137 4.86 8.95 -14.02
C SER A 137 3.57 9.01 -13.18
N PHE A 138 3.51 9.93 -12.21
CA PHE A 138 2.31 10.14 -11.41
C PHE A 138 1.16 10.87 -12.14
N ASN A 139 1.46 11.69 -13.17
CA ASN A 139 0.40 12.37 -13.95
C ASN A 139 -0.42 11.36 -14.77
N PHE A 140 -1.74 11.51 -14.79
CA PHE A 140 -2.68 10.52 -15.36
C PHE A 140 -2.74 10.55 -16.91
N ILE A 141 -1.79 11.20 -17.58
CA ILE A 141 -1.79 11.44 -19.02
C ILE A 141 -1.96 10.16 -19.84
N HIS A 142 -1.30 9.07 -19.46
CA HIS A 142 -1.39 7.78 -20.17
C HIS A 142 -2.63 6.95 -19.81
N LEU A 143 -3.36 7.32 -18.75
CA LEU A 143 -4.64 6.72 -18.36
C LEU A 143 -5.81 7.43 -19.04
N LEU A 144 -5.66 8.74 -19.28
CA LEU A 144 -6.58 9.58 -20.06
C LEU A 144 -6.39 9.42 -21.59
N GLN A 145 -5.24 8.87 -22.02
CA GLN A 145 -4.95 8.51 -23.41
C GLN A 145 -5.34 7.06 -23.73
N SER A 146 -5.85 6.85 -24.95
CA SER A 146 -6.34 5.57 -25.51
C SER A 146 -7.59 4.98 -24.84
N GLY A 147 -8.37 4.24 -25.64
CA GLY A 147 -9.71 3.77 -25.28
C GLY A 147 -9.81 2.25 -25.12
N SER A 148 -8.90 1.62 -24.39
CA SER A 148 -9.09 0.20 -24.00
C SER A 148 -10.26 0.09 -23.00
N PRO A 149 -11.12 -0.95 -23.08
CA PRO A 149 -12.31 -1.02 -22.23
C PRO A 149 -12.00 -0.99 -20.72
N TRP A 150 -10.92 -1.66 -20.29
CA TRP A 150 -10.50 -1.68 -18.89
C TRP A 150 -9.96 -0.33 -18.39
N LYS A 151 -9.34 0.50 -19.25
CA LYS A 151 -9.00 1.89 -18.89
C LYS A 151 -10.24 2.71 -18.57
N LEU A 152 -11.31 2.57 -19.34
CA LEU A 152 -12.58 3.24 -19.05
C LEU A 152 -13.15 2.79 -17.69
N GLU A 153 -13.06 1.50 -17.36
CA GLU A 153 -13.48 0.99 -16.05
C GLU A 153 -12.59 1.49 -14.89
N LYS A 154 -11.26 1.66 -15.11
CA LYS A 154 -10.37 2.36 -14.15
C LYS A 154 -10.78 3.82 -13.95
N LEU A 155 -11.03 4.55 -15.05
CA LEU A 155 -11.47 5.94 -15.01
C LEU A 155 -12.82 6.09 -14.30
N LYS A 156 -13.76 5.15 -14.42
CA LYS A 156 -15.01 5.16 -13.62
C LYS A 156 -14.73 5.12 -12.11
N CYS A 157 -13.82 4.25 -11.65
CA CYS A 157 -13.47 4.15 -10.23
C CYS A 157 -12.84 5.45 -9.71
N ILE A 158 -11.94 6.04 -10.49
CA ILE A 158 -11.26 7.30 -10.18
C ILE A 158 -12.23 8.49 -10.17
N LEU A 159 -13.12 8.58 -11.15
CA LEU A 159 -14.17 9.62 -11.19
C LEU A 159 -15.20 9.43 -10.07
N HIS A 160 -15.49 8.18 -9.68
CA HIS A 160 -16.34 7.86 -8.53
C HIS A 160 -15.67 8.26 -7.20
N TYR A 161 -14.36 8.05 -7.05
CA TYR A 161 -13.56 8.59 -5.93
C TYR A 161 -13.67 10.12 -5.86
N PHE A 162 -13.36 10.82 -6.95
CA PHE A 162 -13.43 12.29 -6.99
C PHE A 162 -14.85 12.82 -6.71
N ARG A 163 -15.88 12.15 -7.24
CA ARG A 163 -17.27 12.45 -6.93
C ARG A 163 -17.56 12.31 -5.43
N ARG A 164 -17.25 11.14 -4.85
CA ARG A 164 -17.46 10.84 -3.42
C ARG A 164 -16.86 11.92 -2.52
N ILE A 165 -15.58 12.26 -2.72
CA ILE A 165 -14.92 13.25 -1.86
C ILE A 165 -15.37 14.70 -2.11
N SER A 166 -15.99 14.99 -3.26
CA SER A 166 -16.62 16.29 -3.53
C SER A 166 -18.01 16.43 -2.90
N GLU A 167 -18.69 15.30 -2.65
CA GLU A 167 -19.99 15.23 -1.95
C GLU A 167 -19.81 15.15 -0.42
N ASP A 168 -18.91 14.29 0.09
CA ASP A 168 -18.42 14.26 1.49
C ASP A 168 -16.96 13.79 1.53
N MET A 169 -16.05 14.71 1.88
CA MET A 169 -14.61 14.47 1.96
C MET A 169 -14.28 13.51 3.12
N SER A 170 -13.70 12.34 2.84
CA SER A 170 -13.24 11.38 3.85
C SER A 170 -12.28 12.01 4.88
N LYS A 171 -12.57 11.82 6.17
CA LYS A 171 -11.93 12.53 7.32
C LYS A 171 -10.99 11.59 8.07
N GLY A 172 -10.02 11.03 7.36
CA GLY A 172 -9.05 10.07 7.90
C GLY A 172 -7.62 10.45 7.59
N VAL A 173 -6.72 9.54 7.98
CA VAL A 173 -5.27 9.68 7.85
C VAL A 173 -4.74 8.49 7.05
N LEU A 174 -3.63 8.72 6.35
CA LEU A 174 -2.91 7.75 5.55
C LEU A 174 -1.44 7.73 5.97
N THR A 175 -0.82 6.55 6.04
CA THR A 175 0.64 6.41 6.22
C THR A 175 1.22 5.60 5.06
N PHE A 176 2.23 6.14 4.41
CA PHE A 176 3.05 5.46 3.41
C PHE A 176 4.44 5.26 3.99
N ARG A 177 4.99 4.04 3.95
CA ARG A 177 6.28 3.72 4.57
C ARG A 177 7.11 2.80 3.68
N ARG A 178 8.34 3.20 3.36
CA ARG A 178 9.38 2.29 2.87
C ARG A 178 10.05 1.62 4.06
N PHE A 179 10.33 0.34 3.92
CA PHE A 179 11.17 -0.42 4.83
C PHE A 179 12.27 -1.12 4.04
N ALA A 180 13.50 -1.07 4.55
CA ALA A 180 14.68 -1.64 3.92
C ALA A 180 15.47 -2.45 4.95
N LEU A 181 15.73 -3.73 4.67
CA LEU A 181 16.75 -4.48 5.40
C LEU A 181 18.14 -4.00 4.96
N PRO A 182 19.14 -3.94 5.86
CA PRO A 182 20.50 -3.53 5.47
C PRO A 182 21.05 -4.45 4.36
N ALA A 183 21.63 -3.90 3.29
CA ALA A 183 22.15 -4.69 2.16
C ALA A 183 23.25 -5.72 2.56
N VAL A 184 23.90 -5.51 3.72
CA VAL A 184 24.86 -6.46 4.32
C VAL A 184 24.20 -7.65 5.03
N TRP A 185 22.89 -7.60 5.29
CA TRP A 185 22.16 -8.68 5.95
C TRP A 185 21.90 -9.82 4.96
N LYS A 186 22.51 -10.98 5.24
CA LYS A 186 22.31 -12.20 4.47
C LYS A 186 21.79 -13.31 5.39
N PRO A 187 20.56 -13.79 5.21
CA PRO A 187 20.02 -14.90 5.99
C PRO A 187 20.66 -16.23 5.56
N ASN A 188 21.02 -17.07 6.53
CA ASN A 188 21.32 -18.47 6.24
C ASN A 188 20.04 -19.31 6.40
N TRP A 189 19.29 -19.46 5.31
CA TRP A 189 18.04 -20.22 5.30
C TRP A 189 18.23 -21.69 5.72
N ILE A 190 19.40 -22.28 5.46
CA ILE A 190 19.73 -23.69 5.75
C ILE A 190 19.87 -23.94 7.25
N GLU A 191 20.31 -22.94 8.02
CA GLU A 191 20.44 -22.99 9.48
C GLU A 191 19.15 -22.54 10.21
N SER A 192 18.06 -22.28 9.48
CA SER A 192 16.79 -21.92 10.09
C SER A 192 16.15 -23.12 10.79
N HIS A 193 15.86 -22.96 12.08
CA HIS A 193 15.10 -23.93 12.88
C HIS A 193 13.75 -23.35 13.34
N ALA A 194 13.28 -22.28 12.68
CA ALA A 194 11.97 -21.70 12.95
C ALA A 194 10.85 -22.67 12.49
N PRO A 195 9.80 -22.89 13.30
CA PRO A 195 8.66 -23.71 12.88
C PRO A 195 7.83 -22.99 11.80
N LEU A 196 7.25 -23.76 10.88
CA LEU A 196 6.34 -23.25 9.84
C LEU A 196 5.06 -22.64 10.46
N CYS A 197 4.46 -21.69 9.74
CA CYS A 197 3.27 -20.97 10.21
C CYS A 197 1.97 -21.79 10.07
N LYS A 198 0.86 -21.26 10.61
CA LYS A 198 -0.48 -21.86 10.45
C LYS A 198 -1.17 -21.36 9.18
N ILE A 199 -1.03 -22.12 8.10
CA ILE A 199 -1.69 -21.83 6.81
C ILE A 199 -3.20 -22.11 6.90
N HIS A 200 -4.02 -21.18 6.39
CA HIS A 200 -5.47 -21.34 6.22
C HIS A 200 -5.83 -21.02 4.77
N LEU A 201 -6.54 -21.94 4.10
CA LEU A 201 -6.90 -21.79 2.69
C LEU A 201 -8.37 -21.44 2.53
N ARG A 202 -8.66 -20.27 1.92
CA ARG A 202 -10.00 -19.89 1.44
C ARG A 202 -9.98 -19.78 -0.09
N LYS A 203 -11.12 -20.06 -0.73
CA LYS A 203 -11.28 -19.99 -2.19
C LYS A 203 -12.28 -18.92 -2.65
N ASP A 204 -13.20 -18.55 -1.75
CA ASP A 204 -14.41 -17.79 -2.06
C ASP A 204 -14.38 -16.37 -1.45
N THR A 205 -13.17 -15.88 -1.15
CA THR A 205 -12.85 -14.56 -0.56
C THR A 205 -11.61 -13.99 -1.25
N THR A 206 -11.53 -12.67 -1.42
CA THR A 206 -10.32 -12.01 -1.95
C THR A 206 -9.34 -11.60 -0.83
N ILE A 207 -8.21 -10.99 -1.19
CA ILE A 207 -7.22 -10.49 -0.21
C ILE A 207 -7.76 -9.26 0.50
N GLU A 208 -8.44 -8.37 -0.23
CA GLU A 208 -8.98 -7.13 0.30
C GLU A 208 -10.14 -7.29 1.29
N ASP A 209 -10.93 -8.37 1.16
CA ASP A 209 -11.97 -8.75 2.14
C ASP A 209 -11.40 -8.95 3.56
N MET A 210 -10.12 -9.37 3.65
CA MET A 210 -9.45 -9.77 4.89
C MET A 210 -8.93 -8.55 5.65
N TYR A 211 -9.82 -7.65 6.08
CA TYR A 211 -9.45 -6.50 6.90
C TYR A 211 -8.87 -6.93 8.26
N GLY A 212 -7.95 -6.13 8.83
CA GLY A 212 -7.28 -6.49 10.08
C GLY A 212 -6.22 -7.59 9.96
N LEU A 213 -5.96 -8.12 8.76
CA LEU A 213 -4.75 -8.87 8.40
C LEU A 213 -3.81 -7.98 7.57
N LEU A 214 -2.53 -8.34 7.49
CA LEU A 214 -1.58 -7.72 6.57
C LEU A 214 -1.86 -8.24 5.15
N GLN A 215 -2.40 -7.39 4.29
CA GLN A 215 -2.81 -7.73 2.93
C GLN A 215 -1.61 -7.59 1.98
N VAL A 216 -1.35 -8.61 1.15
CA VAL A 216 -0.26 -8.57 0.18
C VAL A 216 -0.74 -8.02 -1.16
N ASP A 217 -0.06 -6.99 -1.62
CA ASP A 217 -0.16 -6.46 -2.97
C ASP A 217 0.97 -7.07 -3.82
N PHE A 218 0.61 -7.74 -4.92
CA PHE A 218 1.51 -8.48 -5.80
C PHE A 218 2.19 -7.52 -6.78
N ALA A 219 2.95 -6.60 -6.22
CA ALA A 219 3.39 -5.37 -6.85
C ALA A 219 4.35 -5.57 -8.02
N ASN A 220 4.53 -4.50 -8.79
CA ASN A 220 5.74 -4.27 -9.56
C ASN A 220 6.82 -3.62 -8.65
N GLU A 221 8.11 -3.77 -8.98
CA GLU A 221 9.20 -3.07 -8.28
C GLU A 221 9.01 -1.54 -8.32
N PHE A 222 8.40 -1.02 -9.40
CA PHE A 222 7.83 0.31 -9.48
C PHE A 222 6.37 0.25 -9.01
N ILE A 223 6.13 0.53 -7.73
CA ILE A 223 4.81 0.41 -7.09
C ILE A 223 3.67 1.08 -7.88
N GLY A 224 2.53 0.39 -7.97
CA GLY A 224 1.38 0.74 -8.78
C GLY A 224 1.43 0.16 -10.21
N GLY A 225 2.56 -0.43 -10.62
CA GLY A 225 2.68 -1.22 -11.85
C GLY A 225 2.13 -0.52 -13.10
N GLY A 226 1.18 -1.14 -13.79
CA GLY A 226 0.57 -0.56 -14.99
C GLY A 226 -0.63 0.37 -14.71
N VAL A 227 -0.87 0.85 -13.48
CA VAL A 227 -2.16 1.48 -13.12
C VAL A 227 -2.43 2.78 -13.89
N MET A 228 -1.41 3.60 -14.11
CA MET A 228 -1.49 4.81 -14.96
C MET A 228 -1.47 4.50 -16.46
N ASN A 229 -1.36 3.22 -16.84
CA ASN A 229 -1.19 2.73 -18.22
C ASN A 229 -2.26 1.66 -18.53
N GLU A 230 -1.90 0.55 -19.21
CA GLU A 230 -2.83 -0.52 -19.59
C GLU A 230 -3.02 -1.62 -18.52
N GLY A 231 -2.25 -1.61 -17.42
CA GLY A 231 -2.30 -2.66 -16.41
C GLY A 231 -3.63 -2.74 -15.66
N ILE A 232 -4.09 -3.96 -15.39
CA ILE A 232 -5.37 -4.26 -14.71
C ILE A 232 -5.39 -5.67 -14.08
N VAL A 233 -4.27 -6.08 -13.46
CA VAL A 233 -4.18 -7.28 -12.61
C VAL A 233 -4.34 -6.90 -11.13
N GLN A 234 -3.94 -7.75 -10.18
CA GLN A 234 -4.28 -7.57 -8.75
C GLN A 234 -3.79 -6.22 -8.17
N GLU A 235 -2.56 -5.80 -8.47
CA GLU A 235 -2.03 -4.49 -8.07
C GLU A 235 -2.87 -3.34 -8.64
N GLU A 236 -3.03 -3.24 -9.96
CA GLU A 236 -3.73 -2.09 -10.54
C GLU A 236 -5.21 -2.07 -10.21
N ILE A 237 -5.86 -3.22 -10.02
CA ILE A 237 -7.24 -3.31 -9.50
C ILE A 237 -7.29 -2.74 -8.08
N ARG A 238 -6.37 -3.14 -7.18
CA ARG A 238 -6.33 -2.67 -5.78
C ARG A 238 -6.12 -1.17 -5.69
N PHE A 239 -5.16 -0.65 -6.46
CA PHE A 239 -4.88 0.80 -6.57
C PHE A 239 -6.02 1.58 -7.24
N THR A 240 -6.78 0.96 -8.15
CA THR A 240 -7.94 1.59 -8.80
C THR A 240 -9.11 1.74 -7.82
N ILE A 241 -9.46 0.70 -7.08
CA ILE A 241 -10.61 0.71 -6.16
C ILE A 241 -10.31 1.43 -4.83
N CYS A 242 -9.03 1.48 -4.43
CA CYS A 242 -8.51 2.26 -3.30
C CYS A 242 -7.63 3.39 -3.80
N THR A 243 -8.24 4.34 -4.52
CA THR A 243 -7.56 5.39 -5.32
C THR A 243 -6.50 6.19 -4.55
N GLU A 244 -6.62 6.28 -3.22
CA GLU A 244 -5.63 6.91 -2.33
C GLU A 244 -4.26 6.22 -2.33
N MET A 245 -4.19 4.93 -2.66
CA MET A 245 -2.93 4.18 -2.79
C MET A 245 -2.02 4.76 -3.88
N LEU A 246 -2.59 5.40 -4.91
CA LEU A 246 -1.81 6.04 -5.99
C LEU A 246 -0.82 7.09 -5.47
N ILE A 247 -0.98 7.63 -4.25
CA ILE A 247 0.03 8.51 -3.62
C ILE A 247 1.39 7.82 -3.46
N SER A 248 1.48 6.49 -3.32
CA SER A 248 2.78 5.82 -3.29
C SER A 248 3.53 5.94 -4.61
N VAL A 249 2.83 6.03 -5.75
CA VAL A 249 3.38 6.24 -7.10
C VAL A 249 4.06 7.63 -7.22
N LEU A 250 3.62 8.60 -6.41
CA LEU A 250 4.25 9.93 -6.32
C LEU A 250 5.48 9.94 -5.40
N VAL A 251 5.43 9.23 -4.27
CA VAL A 251 6.42 9.40 -3.18
C VAL A 251 7.48 8.31 -3.12
N CYS A 252 7.25 7.14 -3.70
CA CYS A 252 8.19 6.01 -3.62
C CYS A 252 9.02 5.86 -4.89
N GLU A 253 10.33 5.72 -4.70
CA GLU A 253 11.24 5.19 -5.72
C GLU A 253 10.95 3.69 -6.02
N VAL A 254 11.64 3.10 -6.98
CA VAL A 254 11.68 1.64 -7.19
C VAL A 254 12.04 0.87 -5.90
N MET A 255 11.62 -0.39 -5.79
CA MET A 255 11.97 -1.28 -4.67
C MET A 255 13.13 -2.21 -5.03
N LEU A 256 14.21 -2.18 -4.25
CA LEU A 256 15.28 -3.17 -4.30
C LEU A 256 14.82 -4.51 -3.69
N PRO A 257 15.53 -5.64 -3.92
CA PRO A 257 15.12 -6.96 -3.40
C PRO A 257 14.97 -7.06 -1.88
N ASN A 258 15.68 -6.22 -1.13
CA ASN A 258 15.70 -6.13 0.34
C ASN A 258 14.75 -5.06 0.90
N GLU A 259 13.79 -4.59 0.11
CA GLU A 259 12.85 -3.52 0.46
C GLU A 259 11.38 -3.89 0.27
N CYS A 260 10.48 -3.18 0.94
CA CYS A 260 9.04 -3.21 0.70
C CYS A 260 8.39 -1.86 1.04
N ILE A 261 7.15 -1.65 0.56
CA ILE A 261 6.37 -0.44 0.86
C ILE A 261 5.06 -0.84 1.56
N PHE A 262 4.77 -0.21 2.70
CA PHE A 262 3.49 -0.35 3.41
C PHE A 262 2.56 0.82 3.08
N LEU A 263 1.31 0.50 2.78
CA LEU A 263 0.20 1.42 2.53
C LEU A 263 -0.83 1.21 3.64
N ILE A 264 -0.99 2.19 4.53
CA ILE A 264 -1.81 2.06 5.73
C ILE A 264 -2.89 3.13 5.75
N GLY A 265 -4.14 2.71 5.92
CA GLY A 265 -5.28 3.61 6.14
C GLY A 265 -6.14 3.92 4.92
N CYS A 266 -5.71 3.55 3.71
CA CYS A 266 -6.42 3.83 2.46
C CYS A 266 -7.84 3.24 2.46
N GLU A 267 -8.81 4.06 2.08
CA GLU A 267 -10.21 3.70 1.93
C GLU A 267 -10.49 3.06 0.56
N GLN A 268 -11.36 2.04 0.54
CA GLN A 268 -11.92 1.53 -0.71
C GLN A 268 -13.19 2.30 -1.08
N TYR A 269 -13.25 2.79 -2.32
CA TYR A 269 -14.36 3.64 -2.79
C TYR A 269 -15.32 2.93 -3.74
N THR A 270 -14.86 1.90 -4.44
CA THR A 270 -15.61 1.26 -5.53
C THR A 270 -15.68 -0.26 -5.35
N THR A 271 -16.83 -0.85 -5.64
CA THR A 271 -16.99 -2.30 -5.82
C THR A 271 -16.71 -2.67 -7.28
N TYR A 272 -16.32 -3.91 -7.56
CA TYR A 272 -15.97 -4.34 -8.91
C TYR A 272 -16.43 -5.76 -9.22
N SER A 273 -16.12 -6.23 -10.42
CA SER A 273 -16.17 -7.65 -10.79
C SER A 273 -15.24 -7.94 -11.96
N GLY A 274 -14.93 -9.22 -12.16
CA GLY A 274 -14.00 -9.64 -13.21
C GLY A 274 -12.55 -9.35 -12.84
N TYR A 275 -11.65 -9.71 -13.74
CA TYR A 275 -10.20 -9.61 -13.58
C TYR A 275 -9.53 -9.42 -14.95
N ALA A 276 -8.34 -8.81 -15.00
CA ALA A 276 -7.67 -8.47 -16.24
C ALA A 276 -8.63 -7.69 -17.19
N THR A 277 -8.68 -8.06 -18.47
CA THR A 277 -9.53 -7.45 -19.49
C THR A 277 -11.05 -7.58 -19.25
N THR A 278 -11.47 -8.38 -18.25
CA THR A 278 -12.88 -8.52 -17.84
C THR A 278 -13.27 -7.65 -16.62
N PHE A 279 -12.31 -6.93 -16.03
CA PHE A 279 -12.56 -6.00 -14.93
C PHE A 279 -13.65 -4.98 -15.31
N LYS A 280 -14.59 -4.74 -14.38
CA LYS A 280 -15.62 -3.72 -14.47
C LYS A 280 -15.83 -3.04 -13.13
N ALA A 281 -15.94 -1.71 -13.16
CA ALA A 281 -16.45 -0.95 -12.03
C ALA A 281 -17.93 -1.26 -11.81
N LYS A 282 -18.37 -1.28 -10.55
CA LYS A 282 -19.77 -1.38 -10.16
C LYS A 282 -20.16 -0.15 -9.32
N ASP A 283 -20.67 -0.37 -8.12
CA ASP A 283 -21.32 0.59 -7.25
C ASP A 283 -20.38 1.10 -6.16
N ASN A 284 -20.85 2.11 -5.41
CA ASN A 284 -20.11 2.65 -4.28
C ASN A 284 -19.81 1.59 -3.21
N PHE A 285 -18.55 1.50 -2.79
CA PHE A 285 -18.19 0.77 -1.57
C PHE A 285 -18.31 1.70 -0.36
N PHE A 286 -19.21 1.35 0.56
CA PHE A 286 -19.28 1.97 1.88
C PHE A 286 -18.33 1.22 2.81
N ASP A 287 -17.06 1.64 2.83
CA ASP A 287 -16.00 0.99 3.59
C ASP A 287 -16.25 1.10 5.11
N LYS A 288 -16.71 -0.02 5.71
CA LYS A 288 -16.97 -0.15 7.15
C LYS A 288 -15.75 -0.57 7.97
N THR A 289 -14.57 -0.67 7.36
CA THR A 289 -13.32 -1.00 8.08
C THR A 289 -13.11 0.00 9.22
N PRO A 290 -12.92 -0.46 10.48
CA PRO A 290 -12.68 0.42 11.62
C PRO A 290 -11.44 1.30 11.42
N LYS A 291 -11.34 2.37 12.21
CA LYS A 291 -10.15 3.23 12.26
C LYS A 291 -9.34 2.96 13.53
N ASP A 292 -8.03 3.09 13.41
CA ASP A 292 -7.13 3.18 14.57
C ASP A 292 -7.25 4.55 15.26
N SER A 293 -6.47 4.75 16.33
CA SER A 293 -6.42 6.00 17.08
C SER A 293 -5.81 7.18 16.32
N TRP A 294 -5.15 6.94 15.18
CA TRP A 294 -4.66 7.96 14.24
C TRP A 294 -5.73 8.30 13.18
N GLY A 295 -6.87 7.61 13.15
CA GLY A 295 -7.92 7.82 12.15
C GLY A 295 -7.63 7.17 10.80
N ARG A 296 -6.64 6.28 10.74
CA ARG A 296 -6.31 5.44 9.58
C ARG A 296 -7.20 4.20 9.63
N LYS A 297 -7.77 3.78 8.50
CA LYS A 297 -8.49 2.50 8.46
C LYS A 297 -7.56 1.33 8.79
N LEU A 298 -8.10 0.26 9.36
CA LEU A 298 -7.39 -1.01 9.58
C LEU A 298 -7.14 -1.82 8.27
N SER A 299 -7.05 -1.11 7.15
CA SER A 299 -6.53 -1.56 5.87
C SER A 299 -5.01 -1.36 5.88
N HIS A 300 -4.27 -2.47 6.00
CA HIS A 300 -2.81 -2.48 6.00
C HIS A 300 -2.35 -3.35 4.83
N VAL A 301 -1.80 -2.72 3.80
CA VAL A 301 -1.28 -3.40 2.61
C VAL A 301 0.24 -3.33 2.60
N VAL A 302 0.90 -4.39 2.17
CA VAL A 302 2.33 -4.40 1.82
C VAL A 302 2.51 -4.71 0.35
N ALA A 303 3.10 -3.76 -0.38
CA ALA A 303 3.55 -3.94 -1.75
C ALA A 303 4.81 -4.81 -1.77
N MET A 304 4.74 -5.89 -2.52
CA MET A 304 5.72 -6.98 -2.53
C MET A 304 5.92 -7.45 -3.96
N ASP A 305 7.00 -6.98 -4.61
CA ASP A 305 7.33 -7.32 -5.99
C ASP A 305 8.00 -8.69 -6.12
N ALA A 306 7.52 -9.54 -7.03
CA ALA A 306 8.17 -10.80 -7.40
C ALA A 306 9.16 -10.61 -8.57
N ILE A 307 10.04 -11.58 -8.79
CA ILE A 307 10.80 -11.65 -10.04
C ILE A 307 9.85 -11.97 -11.21
N ASN A 308 9.97 -11.21 -12.30
CA ASN A 308 9.33 -11.51 -13.58
C ASN A 308 10.23 -12.45 -14.40
N TYR A 309 9.85 -13.72 -14.53
CA TYR A 309 10.65 -14.73 -15.22
C TYR A 309 10.38 -14.78 -16.72
N LEU A 310 11.40 -14.48 -17.52
CA LEU A 310 11.37 -14.70 -18.98
C LEU A 310 11.48 -16.20 -19.32
N ASN A 311 12.34 -16.93 -18.60
CA ASN A 311 12.39 -18.38 -18.61
C ASN A 311 11.87 -18.92 -17.26
N PRO A 312 10.71 -19.61 -17.22
CA PRO A 312 10.14 -20.13 -15.97
C PRO A 312 11.02 -21.16 -15.23
N LEU A 313 12.11 -21.66 -15.80
CA LEU A 313 13.06 -22.54 -15.11
C LEU A 313 14.07 -21.77 -14.24
N ASP A 314 14.31 -20.48 -14.50
CA ASP A 314 15.30 -19.67 -13.77
C ASP A 314 14.93 -19.53 -12.28
N GLN A 315 13.64 -19.63 -11.93
CA GLN A 315 13.14 -19.49 -10.56
C GLN A 315 13.66 -20.55 -9.59
N TYR A 316 14.12 -21.70 -10.09
CA TYR A 316 14.69 -22.79 -9.29
C TYR A 316 16.19 -22.61 -9.01
N THR A 317 16.80 -21.51 -9.46
CA THR A 317 18.18 -21.14 -9.05
C THR A 317 18.20 -20.68 -7.60
N ILE A 318 19.33 -20.90 -6.91
CA ILE A 318 19.50 -20.53 -5.50
C ILE A 318 19.39 -19.01 -5.32
N GLU A 319 19.90 -18.27 -6.29
CA GLU A 319 19.87 -16.82 -6.41
C GLU A 319 18.42 -16.31 -6.45
N CYS A 320 17.58 -16.87 -7.34
CA CYS A 320 16.17 -16.49 -7.45
C CYS A 320 15.36 -16.91 -6.21
N MET A 321 15.52 -18.14 -5.72
CA MET A 321 14.80 -18.57 -4.50
C MET A 321 15.18 -17.72 -3.29
N SER A 322 16.47 -17.42 -3.10
CA SER A 322 16.95 -16.58 -2.00
C SER A 322 16.45 -15.14 -2.12
N ARG A 323 16.41 -14.57 -3.34
CA ARG A 323 15.82 -13.24 -3.61
C ARG A 323 14.37 -13.18 -3.15
N GLU A 324 13.54 -14.15 -3.56
CA GLU A 324 12.12 -14.15 -3.22
C GLU A 324 11.87 -14.39 -1.72
N LEU A 325 12.70 -15.21 -1.05
CA LEU A 325 12.67 -15.38 0.40
C LEU A 325 13.11 -14.10 1.15
N ILE A 326 14.13 -13.39 0.67
CA ILE A 326 14.56 -12.09 1.24
C ILE A 326 13.43 -11.06 1.10
N LYS A 327 12.76 -10.99 -0.06
CA LYS A 327 11.62 -10.12 -0.31
C LYS A 327 10.46 -10.44 0.64
N ALA A 328 10.04 -11.71 0.71
CA ALA A 328 8.98 -12.18 1.61
C ALA A 328 9.29 -11.86 3.08
N TYR A 329 10.50 -12.20 3.55
CA TYR A 329 10.92 -11.89 4.91
C TYR A 329 10.99 -10.37 5.18
N THR A 330 11.38 -9.55 4.19
CA THR A 330 11.33 -8.09 4.33
C THR A 330 9.90 -7.59 4.60
N CYS A 331 8.92 -8.10 3.88
CA CYS A 331 7.51 -7.75 4.03
C CYS A 331 6.88 -8.26 5.34
N PHE A 332 7.25 -9.46 5.77
CA PHE A 332 6.57 -10.17 6.88
C PHE A 332 7.32 -10.14 8.21
N ARG A 333 8.55 -9.61 8.26
CA ARG A 333 9.35 -9.53 9.48
C ARG A 333 8.64 -8.71 10.57
N ILE A 334 8.19 -9.43 11.58
CA ILE A 334 7.77 -8.87 12.87
C ILE A 334 8.97 -8.20 13.54
N PRO A 335 8.95 -6.88 13.85
CA PRO A 335 9.98 -6.23 14.65
C PRO A 335 10.00 -6.80 16.07
N LYS A 336 11.19 -6.90 16.71
CA LYS A 336 11.33 -7.63 17.99
C LYS A 336 10.42 -7.15 19.13
N SER A 337 10.08 -5.86 19.14
CA SER A 337 9.09 -5.27 20.06
C SER A 337 7.65 -5.76 19.88
N MET A 338 7.38 -6.55 18.83
CA MET A 338 6.09 -7.12 18.46
C MET A 338 6.06 -8.66 18.51
N GLU A 339 7.09 -9.35 19.01
CA GLU A 339 7.16 -10.84 19.02
C GLU A 339 6.00 -11.51 19.78
N LYS A 340 5.24 -10.76 20.60
CA LYS A 340 4.02 -11.22 21.28
C LYS A 340 2.73 -10.99 20.48
N SER A 341 2.80 -10.27 19.36
CA SER A 341 1.67 -9.83 18.53
C SER A 341 1.68 -10.55 17.17
N MET A 342 1.22 -11.80 17.14
CA MET A 342 1.07 -12.56 15.89
C MET A 342 -0.06 -11.99 15.01
N PHE A 343 0.25 -11.06 14.10
CA PHE A 343 -0.68 -10.69 13.04
C PHE A 343 -0.75 -11.79 11.97
N GLY A 344 -1.85 -11.85 11.22
CA GLY A 344 -2.01 -12.77 10.08
C GLY A 344 -1.75 -12.07 8.76
N ILE A 345 -1.40 -12.86 7.74
CA ILE A 345 -1.09 -12.38 6.38
C ILE A 345 -2.17 -12.90 5.42
N ALA A 346 -2.75 -12.00 4.63
CA ALA A 346 -3.66 -12.32 3.53
C ALA A 346 -2.89 -12.25 2.20
N THR A 347 -2.57 -13.41 1.64
CA THR A 347 -1.75 -13.57 0.43
C THR A 347 -2.35 -14.65 -0.49
N GLY A 348 -1.67 -14.99 -1.59
CA GLY A 348 -2.09 -15.98 -2.56
C GLY A 348 -1.00 -16.29 -3.59
N ASN A 349 -1.38 -16.37 -4.86
CA ASN A 349 -0.50 -16.75 -5.99
C ASN A 349 0.45 -15.62 -6.44
N TRP A 350 1.23 -15.07 -5.52
CA TRP A 350 2.18 -13.98 -5.71
C TRP A 350 3.21 -14.27 -6.82
N GLY A 351 3.32 -13.38 -7.81
CA GLY A 351 4.21 -13.56 -8.97
C GLY A 351 3.78 -14.65 -9.97
N CYS A 352 2.77 -15.47 -9.67
CA CYS A 352 2.36 -16.61 -10.50
C CYS A 352 1.31 -16.27 -11.59
N GLY A 353 1.14 -14.98 -11.86
CA GLY A 353 0.31 -14.44 -12.93
C GLY A 353 1.18 -13.96 -14.09
N ALA A 354 1.19 -12.65 -14.33
CA ALA A 354 1.95 -12.01 -15.41
C ALA A 354 3.49 -12.18 -15.33
N PHE A 355 4.01 -12.62 -14.18
CA PHE A 355 5.45 -12.77 -13.90
C PHE A 355 5.95 -14.23 -13.98
N ASN A 356 5.10 -15.18 -14.41
CA ASN A 356 5.43 -16.57 -14.72
C ASN A 356 6.02 -17.42 -13.55
N GLY A 357 5.88 -17.00 -12.29
CA GLY A 357 6.27 -17.80 -11.13
C GLY A 357 5.43 -19.08 -10.97
N ASP A 358 6.04 -20.15 -10.47
CA ASP A 358 5.32 -21.37 -10.11
C ASP A 358 4.59 -21.22 -8.76
N ARG A 359 3.38 -21.78 -8.68
CA ARG A 359 2.49 -21.65 -7.53
C ARG A 359 2.88 -22.54 -6.35
N GLN A 360 3.52 -23.67 -6.61
CA GLN A 360 3.98 -24.58 -5.56
C GLN A 360 5.27 -24.03 -4.93
N LEU A 361 6.23 -23.61 -5.75
CA LEU A 361 7.46 -22.96 -5.27
C LEU A 361 7.15 -21.67 -4.48
N LYS A 362 6.32 -20.78 -5.03
CA LYS A 362 5.89 -19.56 -4.31
C LYS A 362 5.07 -19.89 -3.06
N GLY A 363 4.23 -20.93 -3.10
CA GLY A 363 3.45 -21.39 -1.95
C GLY A 363 4.27 -21.98 -0.80
N MET A 364 5.51 -22.45 -1.05
CA MET A 364 6.44 -22.94 -0.02
C MET A 364 7.22 -21.82 0.70
N ASN A 365 7.09 -20.56 0.28
CA ASN A 365 7.80 -19.41 0.88
C ASN A 365 7.01 -18.74 2.02
N TYR A 366 5.99 -19.40 2.59
CA TYR A 366 5.02 -18.85 3.56
C TYR A 366 4.89 -19.72 4.83
#